data_AF-A0A940LX26-F1
#
_entry.id   AF-A0A940LX26-F1
#
_cell.length_a   1.000
_cell.length_b   1.000
_cell.length_c   1.000
_cell.angle_alpha   90.00
_cell.angle_beta   90.00
_cell.angle_gamma   90.00
#
_symmetry.space_group_name_H-M   'P 1'
#
loop_
_entity.id
_entity.type
_entity.pdbx_description
1 polymer ?
#
loop_
_entity_poly.entity_id
_entity_poly.type
_entity_poly.pdbx_seq_one_letter_code
_entity_poly.pdbx_strand_id
1 'polypeptide(L)'
;PERFTAAPGDTVLLYGDVRGLSDPAVVGRLLDWVAGGGHLLLRTPPPEGADDEQAPAPPALLQALGIDGLLPPACAALQVGDEESHVELCSGWRFSFTRVTPRRAWGDADAGYVFARFGHGKGTVDVLADFDFLDNGSLDEATHQALARQLLAPNYGRGTVHLVHDTAPDPLWRRLVRDGWPLWLPLALLLAGLQVEAPAVQ
;
A
#
# COMPACT_ATOMS: atom_id res chain seq x y z
N PRO A 1 13.69 -1.01 -7.96
CA PRO A 1 14.03 -2.46 -7.86
C PRO A 1 15.53 -2.72 -7.66
N GLU A 2 16.41 -2.08 -8.43
CA GLU A 2 17.85 -2.41 -8.45
C GLU A 2 18.57 -2.29 -7.09
N ARG A 3 18.07 -1.46 -6.17
CA ARG A 3 18.69 -1.24 -4.85
C ARG A 3 18.59 -2.42 -3.88
N PHE A 4 17.59 -3.30 -4.03
CA PHE A 4 17.36 -4.42 -3.11
C PHE A 4 17.43 -5.80 -3.76
N THR A 5 17.47 -5.87 -5.11
CA THR A 5 17.60 -7.14 -5.85
C THR A 5 18.86 -7.95 -5.51
N ALA A 6 19.90 -7.32 -4.98
CA ALA A 6 21.16 -7.97 -4.62
C ALA A 6 21.19 -8.57 -3.20
N ALA A 7 20.15 -8.36 -2.39
CA ALA A 7 20.11 -8.76 -0.99
C ALA A 7 18.86 -9.61 -0.69
N PRO A 8 18.93 -10.95 -0.84
CA PRO A 8 17.78 -11.83 -0.61
C PRO A 8 17.38 -11.93 0.86
N GLY A 9 18.18 -11.43 1.81
CA GLY A 9 17.80 -11.37 3.24
C GLY A 9 17.05 -10.09 3.62
N ASP A 10 16.86 -9.16 2.70
CA ASP A 10 16.24 -7.87 2.98
C ASP A 10 14.72 -7.96 2.95
N THR A 11 14.11 -6.98 3.61
CA THR A 11 12.66 -6.78 3.64
C THR A 11 12.32 -5.51 2.88
N VAL A 12 11.34 -5.56 1.97
CA VAL A 12 10.80 -4.39 1.28
C VAL A 12 9.38 -4.18 1.78
N LEU A 13 9.14 -3.05 2.43
CA LEU A 13 7.80 -2.57 2.76
C LEU A 13 7.35 -1.61 1.67
N LEU A 14 6.36 -2.02 0.89
CA LEU A 14 5.75 -1.21 -0.13
C LEU A 14 4.55 -0.45 0.45
N TYR A 15 4.81 0.76 0.91
CA TYR A 15 3.81 1.64 1.53
C TYR A 15 2.97 2.37 0.48
N GLY A 16 3.55 2.64 -0.69
CA GLY A 16 2.86 3.27 -1.82
C GLY A 16 1.73 2.40 -2.40
N ASP A 17 0.85 3.02 -3.19
CA ASP A 17 -0.29 2.35 -3.80
C ASP A 17 0.16 1.32 -4.85
N VAL A 18 -0.18 0.04 -4.64
CA VAL A 18 0.15 -1.06 -5.55
C VAL A 18 -0.46 -0.91 -6.95
N ARG A 19 -1.52 -0.08 -7.12
CA ARG A 19 -2.08 0.25 -8.45
C ARG A 19 -1.08 0.95 -9.36
N GLY A 20 -0.10 1.68 -8.79
CA GLY A 20 0.98 2.32 -9.54
C GLY A 20 1.94 1.33 -10.19
N LEU A 21 2.00 0.08 -9.72
CA LEU A 21 2.86 -0.98 -10.26
C LEU A 21 2.16 -1.75 -11.39
N SER A 22 1.95 -1.08 -12.53
CA SER A 22 1.25 -1.65 -13.68
C SER A 22 2.18 -2.33 -14.70
N ASP A 23 3.48 -2.03 -14.71
CA ASP A 23 4.45 -2.64 -15.63
C ASP A 23 4.69 -4.13 -15.26
N PRO A 24 4.28 -5.09 -16.11
CA PRO A 24 4.46 -6.51 -15.85
C PRO A 24 5.93 -6.92 -15.65
N ALA A 25 6.87 -6.24 -16.31
CA ALA A 25 8.29 -6.53 -16.16
C ALA A 25 8.81 -6.09 -14.78
N VAL A 26 8.29 -4.99 -14.23
CA VAL A 26 8.62 -4.55 -12.86
C VAL A 26 8.05 -5.52 -11.84
N VAL A 27 6.78 -5.92 -11.99
CA VAL A 27 6.12 -6.91 -11.14
C VAL A 27 6.89 -8.24 -11.17
N GLY A 28 7.24 -8.73 -12.37
CA GLY A 28 8.03 -9.96 -12.54
C GLY A 28 9.37 -9.89 -11.81
N ARG A 29 10.16 -8.83 -12.01
CA ARG A 29 11.45 -8.67 -11.31
C ARG A 29 11.31 -8.59 -9.79
N LEU A 30 10.25 -7.97 -9.29
CA LEU A 30 9.98 -7.92 -7.85
C LEU A 30 9.69 -9.31 -7.29
N LEU A 31 8.83 -10.08 -7.97
CA LEU A 31 8.50 -11.44 -7.57
C LEU A 31 9.67 -12.40 -7.73
N ASP A 32 10.51 -12.25 -8.77
CA ASP A 32 11.75 -13.02 -8.93
C ASP A 32 12.73 -12.79 -7.77
N TRP A 33 12.85 -11.55 -7.28
CA TRP A 33 13.65 -11.25 -6.09
C TRP A 33 13.09 -11.93 -4.83
N VAL A 34 11.77 -11.89 -4.63
CA VAL A 34 11.13 -12.63 -3.53
C VAL A 34 11.40 -14.13 -3.68
N ALA A 35 11.27 -14.68 -4.89
CA ALA A 35 11.55 -16.08 -5.17
C ALA A 35 13.00 -16.47 -4.84
N GLY A 36 13.94 -15.52 -4.96
CA GLY A 36 15.34 -15.65 -4.55
C GLY A 36 15.59 -15.66 -3.03
N GLY A 37 14.62 -15.25 -2.22
CA GLY A 37 14.69 -15.24 -0.75
C GLY A 37 14.15 -13.98 -0.09
N GLY A 38 13.88 -12.92 -0.87
CA GLY A 38 13.43 -11.63 -0.36
C GLY A 38 12.11 -11.70 0.39
N HIS A 39 11.87 -10.68 1.22
CA HIS A 39 10.63 -10.54 1.97
C HIS A 39 9.88 -9.28 1.55
N LEU A 40 8.67 -9.44 0.99
CA LEU A 40 7.85 -8.33 0.51
C LEU A 40 6.64 -8.12 1.42
N LEU A 41 6.50 -6.94 2.00
CA LEU A 41 5.27 -6.50 2.69
C LEU A 41 4.57 -5.49 1.78
N LEU A 42 3.28 -5.68 1.57
CA LEU A 42 2.46 -4.77 0.79
C LEU A 42 1.05 -4.69 1.39
N ARG A 43 0.34 -3.61 1.08
CA ARG A 43 -1.07 -3.45 1.42
C ARG A 43 -1.97 -3.49 0.20
N THR A 44 -3.26 -3.72 0.43
CA THR A 44 -4.28 -3.45 -0.59
C THR A 44 -4.31 -1.95 -0.95
N PRO A 45 -4.83 -1.58 -2.13
CA PRO A 45 -4.95 -0.17 -2.49
C PRO A 45 -5.76 0.60 -1.44
N PRO A 46 -5.43 1.85 -1.10
CA PRO A 46 -6.33 2.65 -0.28
C PRO A 46 -7.67 2.88 -1.01
N PRO A 47 -8.81 2.89 -0.30
CA PRO A 47 -10.08 3.37 -0.86
C PRO A 47 -9.95 4.79 -1.42
N GLU A 48 -10.72 5.14 -2.46
CA GLU A 48 -10.66 6.47 -3.07
C GLU A 48 -11.58 7.47 -2.35
N GLY A 49 -12.60 6.98 -1.62
CA GLY A 49 -13.50 7.75 -0.77
C GLY A 49 -13.97 6.99 0.47
N ALA A 50 -14.53 7.72 1.45
CA ALA A 50 -15.01 7.16 2.72
C ALA A 50 -16.24 6.25 2.57
N ASP A 51 -17.01 6.43 1.50
CA ASP A 51 -18.25 5.69 1.22
C ASP A 51 -18.08 4.68 0.08
N ASP A 52 -16.84 4.34 -0.29
CA ASP A 52 -16.58 3.34 -1.32
C ASP A 52 -16.92 1.94 -0.77
N GLU A 53 -18.19 1.54 -0.92
CA GLU A 53 -18.63 0.19 -0.58
C GLU A 53 -18.31 -0.82 -1.69
N GLN A 54 -18.06 -0.33 -2.91
CA GLN A 54 -17.79 -1.17 -4.07
C GLN A 54 -16.30 -1.47 -4.20
N ALA A 55 -15.92 -2.69 -3.83
CA ALA A 55 -14.54 -3.13 -3.93
C ALA A 55 -14.03 -3.12 -5.40
N PRO A 56 -12.86 -2.53 -5.68
CA PRO A 56 -12.27 -2.56 -7.00
C PRO A 56 -11.72 -3.96 -7.31
N ALA A 57 -11.44 -4.22 -8.59
CA ALA A 57 -10.70 -5.42 -8.97
C ALA A 57 -9.28 -5.38 -8.35
N PRO A 58 -8.74 -6.53 -7.87
CA PRO A 58 -7.37 -6.58 -7.38
C PRO A 58 -6.36 -6.12 -8.45
N PRO A 59 -5.35 -5.29 -8.13
CA PRO A 59 -4.34 -4.89 -9.11
C PRO A 59 -3.44 -6.05 -9.56
N ALA A 60 -2.68 -5.85 -10.65
CA ALA A 60 -1.87 -6.89 -11.29
C ALA A 60 -0.92 -7.62 -10.32
N LEU A 61 -0.27 -6.89 -9.40
CA LEU A 61 0.60 -7.49 -8.39
C LEU A 61 -0.17 -8.41 -7.43
N LEU A 62 -1.34 -8.01 -6.95
CA LEU A 62 -2.17 -8.84 -6.08
C LEU A 62 -2.70 -10.08 -6.81
N GLN A 63 -3.16 -9.92 -8.05
CA GLN A 63 -3.61 -11.05 -8.88
C GLN A 63 -2.49 -12.06 -9.11
N ALA A 64 -1.26 -11.60 -9.37
CA ALA A 64 -0.09 -12.46 -9.53
C ALA A 64 0.26 -13.25 -8.26
N LEU A 65 -0.13 -12.75 -7.09
CA LEU A 65 0.03 -13.41 -5.79
C LEU A 65 -1.13 -14.37 -5.45
N GLY A 66 -2.15 -14.47 -6.32
CA GLY A 66 -3.30 -15.34 -6.13
C GLY A 66 -4.46 -14.71 -5.36
N ILE A 67 -4.41 -13.40 -5.10
CA ILE A 67 -5.55 -12.65 -4.57
C ILE A 67 -6.58 -12.49 -5.70
N ASP A 68 -7.80 -12.95 -5.45
CA ASP A 68 -8.86 -13.00 -6.46
C ASP A 68 -10.03 -12.05 -6.20
N GLY A 69 -10.11 -11.48 -5.00
CA GLY A 69 -11.15 -10.53 -4.64
C GLY A 69 -10.69 -9.54 -3.58
N LEU A 70 -11.26 -8.33 -3.66
CA LEU A 70 -11.24 -7.34 -2.59
C LEU A 70 -12.65 -7.25 -2.02
N LEU A 71 -12.75 -7.03 -0.71
CA LEU A 71 -14.01 -6.93 0.04
C LEU A 71 -13.99 -5.65 0.88
N PRO A 72 -15.16 -5.08 1.20
CA PRO A 72 -15.27 -3.84 1.95
C PRO A 72 -14.42 -3.83 3.24
N PRO A 73 -13.89 -2.66 3.62
CA PRO A 73 -13.12 -2.52 4.86
C PRO A 73 -13.95 -2.94 6.09
N ALA A 74 -13.29 -3.62 7.02
CA ALA A 74 -13.83 -3.86 8.36
C ALA A 74 -12.68 -4.08 9.32
N CYS A 75 -12.76 -3.44 10.49
CA CYS A 75 -11.76 -3.55 11.54
C CYS A 75 -11.54 -5.00 11.99
N ALA A 76 -10.31 -5.30 12.40
CA ALA A 76 -9.94 -6.58 12.98
C ALA A 76 -9.47 -6.42 14.43
N ALA A 77 -9.98 -7.25 15.33
CA ALA A 77 -9.61 -7.22 16.74
C ALA A 77 -8.19 -7.75 16.95
N LEU A 78 -7.33 -6.95 17.58
CA LEU A 78 -5.95 -7.27 17.92
C LEU A 78 -5.81 -7.41 19.43
N GLN A 79 -5.34 -8.58 19.87
CA GLN A 79 -5.01 -8.86 21.26
C GLN A 79 -3.60 -9.42 21.36
N VAL A 80 -2.76 -8.82 22.21
CA VAL A 80 -1.38 -9.25 22.46
C VAL A 80 -1.21 -9.53 23.95
N GLY A 81 -1.15 -10.82 24.33
CA GLY A 81 -1.04 -11.19 25.74
C GLY A 81 -2.13 -10.55 26.59
N ASP A 82 -1.72 -9.89 27.67
CA ASP A 82 -2.59 -9.20 28.62
C ASP A 82 -2.68 -7.67 28.38
N GLU A 83 -2.15 -7.16 27.25
CA GLU A 83 -2.26 -5.74 26.88
C GLU A 83 -3.73 -5.34 26.61
N GLU A 84 -4.00 -4.04 26.53
CA GLU A 84 -5.33 -3.54 26.14
C GLU A 84 -5.72 -4.07 24.75
N SER A 85 -7.01 -4.31 24.52
CA SER A 85 -7.51 -4.80 23.23
C SER A 85 -7.61 -3.64 22.25
N HIS A 86 -7.12 -3.86 21.03
CA HIS A 86 -7.18 -2.88 19.95
C HIS A 86 -8.05 -3.37 18.79
N VAL A 87 -8.40 -2.45 17.90
CA VAL A 87 -8.99 -2.74 16.58
C VAL A 87 -8.15 -2.06 15.52
N GLU A 88 -7.67 -2.83 14.56
CA GLU A 88 -6.71 -2.38 13.54
C GLU A 88 -7.21 -2.70 12.13
N LEU A 89 -6.50 -2.17 11.13
CA LEU A 89 -6.70 -2.52 9.71
C LEU A 89 -8.11 -2.14 9.23
N CYS A 90 -8.64 -1.03 9.75
CA CYS A 90 -10.03 -0.63 9.57
C CYS A 90 -10.33 -0.05 8.18
N SER A 91 -9.34 0.60 7.57
CA SER A 91 -9.52 1.43 6.38
C SER A 91 -9.13 0.75 5.07
N GLY A 92 -8.47 -0.41 5.14
CA GLY A 92 -8.01 -1.14 3.97
C GLY A 92 -9.05 -2.12 3.44
N TRP A 93 -8.99 -2.44 2.14
CA TRP A 93 -9.81 -3.52 1.60
C TRP A 93 -9.39 -4.84 2.22
N ARG A 94 -10.37 -5.62 2.66
CA ARG A 94 -10.16 -7.03 2.97
C ARG A 94 -9.96 -7.78 1.65
N PHE A 95 -9.41 -8.97 1.70
CA PHE A 95 -9.10 -9.71 0.47
C PHE A 95 -9.41 -11.20 0.60
N SER A 96 -9.64 -11.83 -0.55
CA SER A 96 -9.86 -13.27 -0.68
C SER A 96 -8.82 -13.92 -1.58
N PHE A 97 -8.64 -15.21 -1.39
CA PHE A 97 -7.83 -16.07 -2.25
C PHE A 97 -8.39 -17.49 -2.22
N THR A 98 -8.47 -18.13 -3.38
CA THR A 98 -8.94 -19.51 -3.52
C THR A 98 -7.87 -20.46 -4.04
N ARG A 99 -6.84 -19.92 -4.71
CA ARG A 99 -5.82 -20.70 -5.44
C ARG A 99 -4.49 -20.83 -4.71
N VAL A 100 -4.34 -20.17 -3.57
CA VAL A 100 -3.10 -20.15 -2.79
C VAL A 100 -3.40 -20.45 -1.33
N THR A 101 -2.46 -21.13 -0.65
CA THR A 101 -2.58 -21.45 0.77
C THR A 101 -1.58 -20.61 1.57
N PRO A 102 -2.05 -19.75 2.49
CA PRO A 102 -1.17 -18.94 3.31
C PRO A 102 -0.48 -19.79 4.37
N ARG A 103 0.75 -19.41 4.75
CA ARG A 103 1.46 -19.95 5.91
C ARG A 103 0.88 -19.42 7.23
N ARG A 104 0.36 -18.20 7.20
CA ARG A 104 -0.36 -17.56 8.30
C ARG A 104 -1.39 -16.62 7.70
N ALA A 105 -2.59 -16.57 8.28
CA ALA A 105 -3.62 -15.64 7.88
C ALA A 105 -4.36 -15.13 9.11
N TRP A 106 -4.99 -13.98 8.96
CA TRP A 106 -5.86 -13.35 9.94
C TRP A 106 -7.12 -12.85 9.23
N GLY A 107 -8.27 -13.34 9.69
CA GLY A 107 -9.55 -13.27 9.02
C GLY A 107 -10.01 -14.66 8.58
N ASP A 108 -11.04 -14.72 7.75
CA ASP A 108 -11.66 -15.96 7.32
C ASP A 108 -12.23 -15.83 5.89
N ALA A 109 -12.70 -16.93 5.33
CA ALA A 109 -13.20 -16.96 3.96
C ALA A 109 -14.55 -16.24 3.77
N ASP A 110 -15.32 -16.04 4.85
CA ASP A 110 -16.66 -15.45 4.79
C ASP A 110 -16.58 -13.92 4.87
N ALA A 111 -15.82 -13.40 5.83
CA ALA A 111 -15.60 -11.97 6.05
C ALA A 111 -14.38 -11.42 5.29
N GLY A 112 -13.56 -12.27 4.67
CA GLY A 112 -12.30 -11.91 4.04
C GLY A 112 -11.14 -11.79 5.04
N TYR A 113 -9.93 -11.72 4.50
CA TYR A 113 -8.69 -11.63 5.27
C TYR A 113 -8.17 -10.19 5.34
N VAL A 114 -7.59 -9.83 6.49
CA VAL A 114 -6.88 -8.55 6.71
C VAL A 114 -5.37 -8.71 6.67
N PHE A 115 -4.88 -9.93 6.86
CA PHE A 115 -3.47 -10.28 6.73
C PHE A 115 -3.33 -11.71 6.22
N ALA A 116 -2.39 -11.92 5.30
CA ALA A 116 -1.98 -13.23 4.88
C ALA A 116 -0.51 -13.23 4.47
N ARG A 117 0.24 -14.21 4.97
CA ARG A 117 1.62 -14.50 4.61
C ARG A 117 1.67 -15.69 3.68
N PHE A 118 2.22 -15.49 2.50
CA PHE A 118 2.42 -16.51 1.49
C PHE A 118 3.91 -16.84 1.35
N GLY A 119 4.20 -18.10 1.02
CA GLY A 119 5.52 -18.46 0.51
C GLY A 119 5.59 -18.16 -0.98
N HIS A 120 6.68 -17.57 -1.45
CA HIS A 120 6.93 -17.35 -2.87
C HIS A 120 8.39 -17.70 -3.18
N GLY A 121 8.60 -18.84 -3.88
CA GLY A 121 9.93 -19.44 -4.01
C GLY A 121 10.59 -19.67 -2.63
N LYS A 122 11.79 -19.11 -2.44
CA LYS A 122 12.53 -19.17 -1.17
C LYS A 122 12.15 -18.06 -0.18
N GLY A 123 11.46 -17.01 -0.64
CA GLY A 123 11.07 -15.86 0.17
C GLY A 123 9.64 -15.90 0.68
N THR A 124 9.17 -14.75 1.14
CA THR A 124 7.83 -14.56 1.71
C THR A 124 7.19 -13.28 1.21
N VAL A 125 5.87 -13.32 1.06
CA VAL A 125 5.03 -12.15 0.75
C VAL A 125 3.96 -12.01 1.80
N ASP A 126 3.85 -10.82 2.37
CA ASP A 126 2.82 -10.44 3.32
C ASP A 126 1.89 -9.42 2.67
N VAL A 127 0.62 -9.77 2.61
CA VAL A 127 -0.45 -8.89 2.12
C VAL A 127 -1.27 -8.46 3.33
N LEU A 128 -1.44 -7.15 3.50
CA LEU A 128 -2.26 -6.56 4.54
C LEU A 128 -3.41 -5.75 3.94
N ALA A 129 -4.49 -5.58 4.68
CA ALA A 129 -5.54 -4.62 4.34
C ALA A 129 -4.96 -3.20 4.36
N ASP A 130 -4.29 -2.80 5.46
CA ASP A 130 -3.65 -1.49 5.61
C ASP A 130 -2.40 -1.53 6.50
N PHE A 131 -1.77 -0.37 6.71
CA PHE A 131 -0.62 -0.11 7.56
C PHE A 131 -0.89 1.00 8.59
N ASP A 132 -2.14 1.22 8.97
CA ASP A 132 -2.55 2.22 9.96
C ASP A 132 -1.77 2.08 11.29
N PHE A 133 -1.56 0.86 11.76
CA PHE A 133 -0.77 0.58 12.97
C PHE A 133 0.75 0.85 12.87
N LEU A 134 1.30 1.20 11.70
CA LEU A 134 2.74 1.44 11.49
C LEU A 134 3.15 2.91 11.53
N ASP A 135 2.23 3.82 11.85
CA ASP A 135 2.59 5.22 12.03
C ASP A 135 3.44 5.45 13.29
N ASN A 136 4.12 6.59 13.34
CA ASN A 136 5.06 6.90 14.43
C ASN A 136 4.39 6.95 15.82
N GLY A 137 3.13 7.36 15.91
CA GLY A 137 2.42 7.43 17.19
C GLY A 137 1.96 6.06 17.65
N SER A 138 1.40 5.26 16.74
CA SER A 138 0.99 3.89 17.02
C SER A 138 2.16 3.02 17.48
N LEU A 139 3.36 3.21 16.90
CA LEU A 139 4.54 2.44 17.28
C LEU A 139 5.10 2.73 18.69
N ASP A 140 4.57 3.71 19.42
CA ASP A 140 4.88 3.90 20.85
C ASP A 140 4.21 2.85 21.75
N GLU A 141 3.16 2.16 21.24
CA GLU A 141 2.41 1.16 21.98
C GLU A 141 2.96 -0.26 21.80
N ALA A 142 2.98 -1.04 22.89
CA ALA A 142 3.55 -2.39 22.90
C ALA A 142 2.85 -3.35 21.93
N THR A 143 1.53 -3.21 21.79
CA THR A 143 0.68 -4.02 20.90
C THR A 143 1.08 -3.84 19.44
N HIS A 144 1.21 -2.60 18.95
CA HIS A 144 1.62 -2.34 17.56
C HIS A 144 3.07 -2.72 17.31
N GLN A 145 3.96 -2.53 18.28
CA GLN A 145 5.33 -3.01 18.15
C GLN A 145 5.38 -4.53 18.02
N ALA A 146 4.57 -5.27 18.78
CA ALA A 146 4.52 -6.73 18.67
C ALA A 146 4.02 -7.17 17.28
N LEU A 147 2.98 -6.52 16.76
CA LEU A 147 2.49 -6.78 15.40
C LEU A 147 3.55 -6.44 14.35
N ALA A 148 4.21 -5.28 14.44
CA ALA A 148 5.29 -4.88 13.54
C ALA A 148 6.45 -5.90 13.54
N ARG A 149 6.85 -6.41 14.71
CA ARG A 149 7.88 -7.47 14.82
C ARG A 149 7.43 -8.77 14.15
N GLN A 150 6.17 -9.15 14.32
CA GLN A 150 5.61 -10.33 13.65
C GLN A 150 5.64 -10.19 12.13
N LEU A 151 5.30 -9.00 11.61
CA LEU A 151 5.32 -8.72 10.18
C LEU A 151 6.73 -8.68 9.63
N LEU A 152 7.71 -8.17 10.36
CA LEU A 152 9.11 -8.14 9.92
C LEU A 152 9.79 -9.51 10.01
N ALA A 153 9.29 -10.44 10.83
CA ALA A 153 9.72 -11.83 10.77
C ALA A 153 9.42 -12.39 9.36
N PRO A 154 10.27 -13.22 8.73
CA PRO A 154 11.40 -13.94 9.32
C PRO A 154 12.69 -13.13 9.45
N ASN A 155 12.78 -11.96 8.82
CA ASN A 155 14.01 -11.16 8.73
C ASN A 155 14.13 -10.10 9.83
N TYR A 156 13.29 -10.15 10.87
CA TYR A 156 13.40 -9.21 11.98
C TYR A 156 14.80 -9.28 12.62
N GLY A 157 15.50 -8.14 12.66
CA GLY A 157 16.88 -8.05 13.14
C GLY A 157 17.95 -8.60 12.18
N ARG A 158 17.59 -8.97 10.94
CA ARG A 158 18.52 -9.49 9.92
C ARG A 158 18.29 -8.78 8.58
N GLY A 159 19.37 -8.32 7.94
CA GLY A 159 19.28 -7.56 6.69
C GLY A 159 18.75 -6.14 6.88
N THR A 160 18.41 -5.49 5.77
CA THR A 160 17.89 -4.11 5.74
C THR A 160 16.40 -4.11 5.46
N VAL A 161 15.66 -3.21 6.11
CA VAL A 161 14.25 -2.93 5.79
C VAL A 161 14.21 -1.70 4.89
N HIS A 162 13.69 -1.86 3.67
CA HIS A 162 13.53 -0.79 2.69
C HIS A 162 12.08 -0.33 2.67
N LEU A 163 11.86 0.96 2.91
CA LEU A 163 10.53 1.57 2.85
C LEU A 163 10.35 2.26 1.49
N VAL A 164 9.37 1.78 0.71
CA VAL A 164 9.02 2.35 -0.60
C VAL A 164 7.71 3.11 -0.46
N HIS A 165 7.82 4.42 -0.26
CA HIS A 165 6.66 5.32 -0.06
C HIS A 165 5.84 5.58 -1.32
N ASP A 166 6.47 5.53 -2.48
CA ASP A 166 5.82 5.90 -3.72
C ASP A 166 6.21 4.92 -4.83
N THR A 167 5.19 4.38 -5.47
CA THR A 167 5.29 3.46 -6.61
C THR A 167 5.09 4.18 -7.93
N ALA A 168 4.49 5.38 -7.91
CA ALA A 168 4.24 6.22 -9.07
C ALA A 168 4.05 7.69 -8.61
N PRO A 169 5.12 8.51 -8.58
CA PRO A 169 5.00 9.89 -8.13
C PRO A 169 4.01 10.66 -9.00
N ASP A 170 3.02 11.28 -8.35
CA ASP A 170 2.02 12.14 -8.99
C ASP A 170 2.78 13.23 -9.78
N PRO A 171 2.63 13.35 -11.11
CA PRO A 171 3.41 14.30 -11.88
C PRO A 171 3.14 15.72 -11.38
N LEU A 172 4.20 16.52 -11.21
CA LEU A 172 4.10 17.87 -10.65
C LEU A 172 3.01 18.71 -11.31
N TRP A 173 2.86 18.64 -12.64
CA TRP A 173 1.84 19.39 -13.37
C TRP A 173 0.41 19.00 -12.98
N ARG A 174 0.15 17.70 -12.72
CA ARG A 174 -1.18 17.20 -12.36
C ARG A 174 -1.56 17.67 -10.96
N ARG A 175 -0.59 17.64 -10.04
CA ARG A 175 -0.71 18.20 -8.68
C ARG A 175 -0.93 19.72 -8.72
N LEU A 176 -0.18 20.43 -9.56
CA LEU A 176 -0.30 21.87 -9.74
C LEU A 176 -1.68 22.27 -10.27
N VAL A 177 -2.26 21.48 -11.20
CA VAL A 177 -3.62 21.73 -11.72
C VAL A 177 -4.69 21.41 -10.67
N ARG A 178 -4.60 20.26 -9.99
CA ARG A 178 -5.61 19.82 -9.01
C ARG A 178 -5.61 20.69 -7.74
N ASP A 179 -4.43 20.91 -7.16
CA ASP A 179 -4.30 21.54 -5.84
C ASP A 179 -3.99 23.05 -5.96
N GLY A 180 -3.50 23.51 -7.13
CA GLY A 180 -3.14 24.90 -7.39
C GLY A 180 -4.28 25.78 -7.92
N TRP A 181 -5.51 25.26 -8.02
CA TRP A 181 -6.68 26.04 -8.44
C TRP A 181 -6.88 27.38 -7.70
N PRO A 182 -6.53 27.53 -6.40
CA PRO A 182 -6.64 28.82 -5.72
C PRO A 182 -5.67 29.88 -6.26
N LEU A 183 -4.61 29.46 -6.97
CA LEU A 183 -3.68 30.35 -7.66
C LEU A 183 -4.12 30.62 -9.10
N TRP A 184 -4.65 29.61 -9.80
CA TRP A 184 -5.04 29.73 -11.21
C TRP A 184 -6.24 30.64 -11.41
N LEU A 185 -7.25 30.58 -10.53
CA LEU A 185 -8.47 31.38 -10.62
C LEU A 185 -8.20 32.90 -10.57
N PRO A 186 -7.52 33.44 -9.54
CA PRO A 186 -7.21 34.86 -9.49
C PRO A 186 -6.25 35.30 -10.60
N LEU A 187 -5.27 34.47 -10.97
CA LEU A 187 -4.36 34.78 -12.07
C LEU A 187 -5.10 34.91 -13.42
N ALA A 188 -6.04 34.00 -13.70
CA ALA A 188 -6.87 34.05 -14.90
C ALA A 188 -7.74 35.31 -14.93
N LEU A 189 -8.31 35.72 -13.80
CA LEU A 189 -9.08 36.97 -13.69
C LEU A 189 -8.21 38.21 -13.94
N LEU A 190 -6.99 38.22 -13.41
CA LEU A 190 -6.03 39.31 -13.61
C LEU A 190 -5.63 39.44 -15.09
N LEU A 191 -5.33 38.31 -15.74
CA LEU A 191 -5.00 38.26 -17.16
C LEU A 191 -6.18 38.66 -18.06
N ALA A 192 -7.40 38.25 -17.71
CA ALA A 192 -8.61 38.64 -18.44
C ALA A 192 -8.89 40.15 -18.30
N GLY A 193 -8.69 40.72 -17.10
CA GLY A 193 -8.77 42.16 -16.88
C GLY A 193 -7.74 42.95 -17.69
N LEU A 194 -6.51 42.44 -17.79
CA LEU A 194 -5.41 43.05 -18.56
C LEU A 194 -5.66 43.09 -20.08
N GLN A 195 -6.44 42.16 -20.64
CA GLN A 195 -6.76 42.16 -22.08
C GLN A 195 -7.82 43.19 -22.48
N VAL A 196 -8.60 43.70 -21.53
CA VAL A 196 -9.65 44.71 -21.79
C VAL A 196 -9.05 46.11 -22.01
N GLU A 197 -7.79 46.33 -21.63
CA GLU A 197 -7.12 47.63 -21.68
C GLU A 197 -6.18 47.83 -22.88
N ALA A 198 -6.11 46.92 -23.86
CA ALA A 198 -5.32 47.17 -25.07
C ALA A 198 -6.05 48.15 -26.01
N PRO A 199 -5.60 49.42 -26.17
CA PRO A 199 -6.20 50.31 -27.15
C PRO A 199 -5.81 49.86 -28.56
N ALA A 200 -6.77 49.88 -29.48
CA ALA A 200 -6.51 49.75 -30.90
C ALA A 200 -5.57 50.88 -31.35
N VAL A 201 -4.35 50.53 -31.74
CA VAL A 201 -3.45 51.44 -32.45
C VAL A 201 -3.97 51.55 -33.88
N GLN A 202 -4.50 52.73 -34.24
CA GLN A 202 -4.79 53.15 -35.61
C GLN A 202 -3.51 53.45 -36.38
#